data_AF-A0A3M1SGE2-F1
#
_entry.id   AF-A0A3M1SGE2-F1
#
_cell.length_a   1.000
_cell.length_b   1.000
_cell.length_c   1.000
_cell.angle_alpha   90.00
_cell.angle_beta   90.00
_cell.angle_gamma   90.00
#
_symmetry.space_group_name_H-M   'P 1'
#
loop_
_entity.id
_entity.type
_entity.pdbx_description
1 polymer ?
#
loop_
_entity_poly.entity_id
_entity_poly.type
_entity_poly.pdbx_seq_one_letter_code
_entity_poly.pdbx_strand_id
1 'polypeptide(L)'
;PEYLDNRVHGYQVEIAEGKWSGCIYDEARRRRFLNPPEQMTESVTKLLKPGQWNHYRVICCGDRILTWVNGTKVTDIRDTTTQEGFIGLQVHGVGKRTDPLHVEWKNIRLRELSPEDCPE
;
A
#
# COMPACT_ATOMS: atom_id res chain seq x y z
N PRO A 1 -18.83 9.33 7.60
CA PRO A 1 -19.30 9.73 6.25
C PRO A 1 -19.13 11.23 5.91
N GLU A 2 -18.22 11.97 6.57
CA GLU A 2 -18.12 13.45 6.38
C GLU A 2 -16.67 13.92 6.18
N TYR A 3 -15.72 13.00 5.97
CA TYR A 3 -14.32 13.37 5.80
C TYR A 3 -14.09 13.99 4.42
N LEU A 4 -13.72 15.28 4.40
CA LEU A 4 -13.36 16.04 3.19
C LEU A 4 -14.31 15.80 2.00
N ASP A 5 -15.62 15.99 2.21
CA ASP A 5 -16.64 15.84 1.16
C ASP A 5 -16.62 14.46 0.48
N ASN A 6 -16.68 13.40 1.30
CA ASN A 6 -16.65 11.99 0.87
C ASN A 6 -15.38 11.58 0.11
N ARG A 7 -14.28 12.34 0.24
CA ARG A 7 -13.00 11.96 -0.33
C ARG A 7 -12.50 10.65 0.30
N VAL A 8 -12.17 9.68 -0.55
CA VAL A 8 -11.47 8.45 -0.16
C VAL A 8 -10.18 8.81 0.58
N HIS A 9 -9.97 8.20 1.73
CA HIS A 9 -8.83 8.44 2.61
C HIS A 9 -8.47 7.18 3.39
N GLY A 10 -7.23 7.11 3.86
CA GLY A 10 -6.75 6.01 4.68
C GLY A 10 -5.44 5.42 4.17
N TYR A 11 -5.08 4.25 4.69
CA TYR A 11 -3.83 3.60 4.34
C TYR A 11 -3.85 3.14 2.88
N GLN A 12 -2.79 3.48 2.16
CA GLN A 12 -2.55 3.11 0.78
C GLN A 12 -1.19 2.40 0.69
N VAL A 13 -1.19 1.20 0.13
CA VAL A 13 0.04 0.51 -0.25
C VAL A 13 0.47 1.05 -1.61
N GLU A 14 1.59 1.74 -1.65
CA GLU A 14 2.03 2.48 -2.82
C GLU A 14 2.51 1.54 -3.95
N ILE A 15 2.15 1.87 -5.19
CA ILE A 15 2.70 1.29 -6.41
C ILE A 15 3.34 2.44 -7.19
N ALA A 16 4.67 2.50 -7.17
CA ALA A 16 5.42 3.58 -7.79
C ALA A 16 6.68 3.06 -8.49
N GLU A 17 6.91 3.47 -9.73
CA GLU A 17 8.18 3.25 -10.41
C GLU A 17 9.30 4.00 -9.68
N GLY A 18 10.33 3.26 -9.25
CA GLY A 18 11.39 3.79 -8.41
C GLY A 18 11.14 3.51 -6.92
N LYS A 19 11.18 4.55 -6.09
CA LYS A 19 11.12 4.42 -4.63
C LYS A 19 9.68 4.20 -4.15
N TRP A 20 9.55 3.68 -2.92
CA TRP A 20 8.30 3.61 -2.14
C TRP A 20 7.31 2.50 -2.49
N SER A 21 7.54 1.70 -3.53
CA SER A 21 6.65 0.56 -3.81
C SER A 21 6.54 -0.38 -2.60
N GLY A 22 5.30 -0.59 -2.13
CA GLY A 22 5.00 -1.37 -0.93
C GLY A 22 4.98 -0.57 0.38
N CYS A 23 5.38 0.71 0.38
CA CYS A 23 5.26 1.59 1.54
C CYS A 23 3.80 2.00 1.79
N ILE A 24 3.50 2.43 3.01
CA ILE A 24 2.18 2.92 3.41
C ILE A 24 2.15 4.44 3.35
N TYR A 25 1.36 4.99 2.43
CA TYR A 25 0.98 6.39 2.39
C TYR A 25 -0.40 6.56 3.04
N ASP A 26 -0.60 7.60 3.84
CA ASP A 26 -1.90 7.87 4.46
C ASP A 26 -2.70 8.88 3.63
N GLU A 27 -3.38 8.37 2.60
CA GLU A 27 -4.04 9.13 1.53
C GLU A 27 -5.11 10.05 2.07
N ALA A 28 -5.08 11.29 1.56
CA ALA A 28 -5.98 12.39 1.90
C ALA A 28 -6.09 12.75 3.40
N ARG A 29 -5.41 12.00 4.29
CA ARG A 29 -5.44 12.14 5.74
C ARG A 29 -4.19 12.78 6.31
N ARG A 30 -3.15 12.01 6.65
CA ARG A 30 -1.85 12.59 7.09
C ARG A 30 -0.99 13.06 5.93
N ARG A 31 -1.26 12.59 4.71
CA ARG A 31 -0.56 13.01 3.48
C ARG A 31 0.96 12.80 3.54
N ARG A 32 1.38 11.70 4.15
CA ARG A 32 2.79 11.31 4.27
C ARG A 32 2.93 9.79 4.27
N PHE A 33 4.13 9.32 3.94
CA PHE A 33 4.51 7.93 4.19
C PHE A 33 4.66 7.69 5.69
N LEU A 34 4.19 6.53 6.13
CA LEU A 34 4.23 6.10 7.54
C LEU A 34 5.43 5.19 7.83
N ASN A 35 6.13 4.72 6.80
CA ASN A 35 7.31 3.88 6.95
C ASN A 35 8.42 4.60 7.73
N PRO A 36 9.00 3.94 8.76
CA PRO A 36 10.23 4.41 9.37
C PRO A 36 11.39 4.47 8.37
N PRO A 37 12.29 5.48 8.44
CA PRO A 37 13.40 5.62 7.51
C PRO A 37 14.32 4.40 7.42
N GLU A 38 14.49 3.66 8.52
CA GLU A 38 15.30 2.45 8.59
C GLU A 38 14.75 1.28 7.75
N GLN A 39 13.46 1.30 7.42
CA GLN A 39 12.84 0.31 6.52
C GLN A 39 13.08 0.66 5.04
N MET A 40 13.57 1.87 4.75
CA MET A 40 13.83 2.36 3.38
C MET A 40 15.24 2.02 2.91
N THR A 41 15.56 0.72 2.88
CA THR A 41 16.85 0.23 2.40
C THR A 41 16.98 0.35 0.88
N GLU A 42 18.22 0.29 0.37
CA GLU A 42 18.45 0.30 -1.09
C GLU A 42 17.70 -0.84 -1.79
N SER A 43 17.67 -2.04 -1.19
CA SER A 43 16.96 -3.20 -1.74
C SER A 43 15.46 -2.96 -1.83
N VAL A 44 14.84 -2.33 -0.83
CA VAL A 44 13.41 -1.99 -0.82
C VAL A 44 13.07 -0.98 -1.92
N THR A 45 13.95 0.00 -2.17
CA THR A 45 13.71 1.06 -3.16
C THR A 45 13.75 0.61 -4.63
N LYS A 46 14.06 -0.66 -4.91
CA LYS A 46 14.25 -1.20 -6.27
C LYS A 46 13.47 -2.50 -6.51
N LEU A 47 12.47 -2.81 -5.68
CA LEU A 47 11.74 -4.09 -5.75
C LEU A 47 10.75 -4.19 -6.90
N LEU A 48 10.13 -3.07 -7.29
CA LEU A 48 9.18 -3.05 -8.39
C LEU A 48 9.91 -3.37 -9.70
N LYS A 49 9.32 -4.25 -10.50
CA LYS A 49 9.74 -4.55 -11.87
C LYS A 49 8.77 -3.84 -12.84
N PRO A 50 9.14 -2.68 -13.40
CA PRO A 50 8.27 -1.95 -14.33
C PRO A 50 7.90 -2.81 -15.55
N GLY A 51 6.66 -2.69 -16.02
CA GLY A 51 6.14 -3.47 -17.15
C GLY A 51 5.99 -4.97 -16.89
N GLN A 52 6.19 -5.44 -15.66
CA GLN A 52 6.04 -6.84 -15.28
C GLN A 52 5.01 -7.00 -14.16
N TRP A 53 4.51 -8.23 -14.01
CA TRP A 53 3.67 -8.57 -12.87
C TRP A 53 4.50 -8.58 -11.58
N ASN A 54 4.05 -7.80 -10.60
CA ASN A 54 4.64 -7.74 -9.26
C ASN A 54 3.67 -8.35 -8.26
N HIS A 55 4.18 -9.17 -7.35
CA HIS A 55 3.36 -9.81 -6.32
C HIS A 55 3.36 -8.96 -5.05
N TYR A 56 2.17 -8.53 -4.63
CA TYR A 56 1.97 -7.80 -3.39
C TYR A 56 1.29 -8.70 -2.36
N ARG A 57 1.78 -8.64 -1.13
CA ARG A 57 1.12 -9.24 0.04
C ARG A 57 0.96 -8.16 1.10
N VAL A 58 -0.24 -8.05 1.66
CA VAL A 58 -0.57 -7.11 2.73
C VAL A 58 -1.18 -7.93 3.85
N ILE A 59 -0.73 -7.70 5.08
CA ILE A 59 -1.27 -8.32 6.28
C ILE A 59 -1.61 -7.20 7.26
N CYS A 60 -2.88 -7.15 7.64
CA CYS A 60 -3.37 -6.25 8.69
C CYS A 60 -3.78 -7.11 9.88
N CYS A 61 -3.02 -7.05 10.97
CA CYS A 61 -3.30 -7.78 12.20
C CYS A 61 -3.43 -6.81 13.38
N GLY A 62 -4.66 -6.60 13.85
CA GLY A 62 -4.93 -5.59 14.87
C GLY A 62 -4.45 -4.22 14.41
N ASP A 63 -3.50 -3.63 15.14
CA ASP A 63 -2.88 -2.34 14.80
C ASP A 63 -1.66 -2.46 13.88
N ARG A 64 -1.18 -3.68 13.57
CA ARG A 64 0.04 -3.92 12.79
C ARG A 64 -0.29 -4.07 11.31
N ILE A 65 0.41 -3.30 10.46
CA ILE A 65 0.30 -3.34 9.01
C ILE A 65 1.65 -3.76 8.43
N LEU A 66 1.66 -4.87 7.71
CA LEU A 66 2.84 -5.44 7.06
C LEU A 66 2.64 -5.54 5.55
N THR A 67 3.69 -5.25 4.79
CA THR A 67 3.66 -5.39 3.33
C THR A 67 4.88 -6.11 2.78
N TRP A 68 4.68 -6.81 1.67
CA TRP A 68 5.74 -7.41 0.86
C TRP A 68 5.54 -7.08 -0.61
N VAL A 69 6.65 -6.87 -1.31
CA VAL A 69 6.71 -6.76 -2.77
C VAL A 69 7.68 -7.82 -3.27
N ASN A 70 7.21 -8.68 -4.17
CA ASN A 70 7.99 -9.77 -4.76
C ASN A 70 8.69 -10.68 -3.72
N GLY A 71 8.04 -10.89 -2.56
CA GLY A 71 8.55 -11.72 -1.46
C GLY A 71 9.47 -10.99 -0.48
N THR A 72 9.89 -9.76 -0.77
CA THR A 72 10.69 -8.94 0.14
C THR A 72 9.78 -8.08 1.02
N LYS A 73 9.98 -8.14 2.35
CA LYS A 73 9.25 -7.32 3.32
C LYS A 73 9.61 -5.84 3.14
N VAL A 74 8.61 -4.96 3.09
CA VAL A 74 8.77 -3.51 2.85
C VAL A 74 8.32 -2.69 4.04
N THR A 75 7.13 -2.98 4.57
CA THR A 75 6.56 -2.24 5.70
C THR A 75 6.33 -3.17 6.89
N ASP A 76 6.62 -2.64 8.07
CA ASP A 76 6.16 -3.15 9.37
C ASP A 76 5.88 -1.98 10.30
N ILE A 77 4.63 -1.58 10.39
CA ILE A 77 4.22 -0.44 11.22
C ILE A 77 3.08 -0.83 12.15
N ARG A 78 2.92 -0.07 13.22
CA ARG A 78 1.75 -0.10 14.08
C ARG A 78 1.03 1.24 14.03
N ASP A 79 -0.26 1.23 13.74
CA ASP A 79 -1.11 2.41 13.71
C ASP A 79 -2.57 2.02 14.04
N THR A 80 -3.17 2.71 15.02
CA THR A 80 -4.50 2.39 15.55
C THR A 80 -5.63 3.25 14.98
N THR A 81 -5.33 4.10 14.00
CA THR A 81 -6.27 5.15 13.54
C THR A 81 -7.53 4.59 12.91
N THR A 82 -7.42 3.50 12.14
CA THR A 82 -8.56 2.91 11.44
C THR A 82 -8.35 1.40 11.32
N GLN A 83 -9.20 0.63 11.99
CA GLN A 83 -9.05 -0.83 12.05
C GLN A 83 -9.81 -1.55 10.93
N GLU A 84 -10.86 -0.91 10.39
CA GLU A 84 -11.73 -1.49 9.38
C GLU A 84 -12.08 -0.47 8.29
N GLY A 85 -12.38 -0.97 7.10
CA GLY A 85 -12.71 -0.16 5.94
C GLY A 85 -12.87 -1.02 4.69
N PHE A 86 -12.97 -0.36 3.55
CA PHE A 86 -13.03 -1.02 2.25
C PHE A 86 -11.63 -1.11 1.61
N ILE A 87 -11.49 -2.03 0.67
CA ILE A 87 -10.30 -2.13 -0.20
C ILE A 87 -10.62 -1.43 -1.52
N GLY A 88 -9.73 -0.53 -1.95
CA GLY A 88 -9.82 0.18 -3.22
C GLY A 88 -8.59 -0.06 -4.09
N LEU A 89 -8.78 0.01 -5.40
CA LEU A 89 -7.70 0.00 -6.39
C LEU A 89 -7.60 1.39 -6.99
N GLN A 90 -6.48 2.06 -6.77
CA GLN A 90 -6.32 3.46 -7.18
C GLN A 90 -5.89 3.56 -8.65
N VAL A 91 -6.58 4.40 -9.42
CA VAL A 91 -6.07 4.97 -10.68
C VAL A 91 -5.75 6.44 -10.41
N HIS A 92 -4.46 6.77 -10.33
CA HIS A 92 -4.03 8.13 -10.01
C HIS A 92 -4.31 9.08 -11.18
N GLY A 93 -4.76 10.30 -10.87
CA GLY A 93 -4.94 11.35 -11.87
C GLY A 93 -3.63 11.69 -12.58
N VAL A 94 -3.67 11.82 -13.91
CA VAL A 94 -2.48 12.03 -14.75
C VAL A 94 -2.26 13.50 -15.14
N GLY A 95 -2.99 14.42 -14.51
CA GLY A 95 -2.94 15.84 -14.80
C GLY A 95 -3.42 16.15 -16.21
N LYS A 96 -2.56 16.81 -17.00
CA LYS A 96 -2.84 17.22 -18.40
C LYS A 96 -2.41 16.20 -19.45
N ARG A 97 -1.87 15.05 -19.04
CA ARG A 97 -1.45 14.02 -19.99
C ARG A 97 -2.65 13.46 -20.75
N THR A 98 -2.46 13.22 -22.03
CA THR A 98 -3.50 12.75 -22.96
C THR A 98 -3.20 11.38 -23.54
N ASP A 99 -1.98 10.89 -23.38
CA ASP A 99 -1.60 9.55 -23.80
C ASP A 99 -2.14 8.50 -22.82
N PRO A 100 -2.59 7.33 -23.32
CA PRO A 100 -3.23 6.33 -22.48
C PRO A 100 -2.24 5.71 -21.50
N LEU A 101 -2.64 5.67 -20.22
CA LEU A 101 -1.97 4.93 -19.17
C LEU A 101 -2.86 3.80 -18.70
N HIS A 102 -2.21 2.72 -18.29
CA HIS A 102 -2.89 1.60 -17.65
C HIS A 102 -2.14 1.20 -16.40
N VAL A 103 -2.92 0.73 -15.43
CA VAL A 103 -2.49 -0.04 -14.29
C VAL A 103 -3.40 -1.25 -14.22
N GLU A 104 -2.83 -2.41 -13.99
CA GLU A 104 -3.56 -3.68 -14.06
C GLU A 104 -3.37 -4.47 -12.77
N TRP A 105 -4.45 -5.07 -12.30
CA TRP A 105 -4.45 -5.96 -11.14
C TRP A 105 -5.08 -7.30 -11.53
N LYS A 106 -4.47 -8.39 -11.06
CA LYS A 106 -4.99 -9.75 -11.25
C LYS A 106 -4.73 -10.60 -10.02
N ASN A 107 -5.43 -11.72 -9.90
CA ASN A 107 -5.28 -12.67 -8.79
C ASN A 107 -5.47 -12.04 -7.41
N ILE A 108 -6.38 -11.05 -7.30
CA ILE A 108 -6.72 -10.42 -6.03
C ILE A 108 -7.47 -11.44 -5.18
N ARG A 109 -6.95 -11.71 -3.98
CA ARG A 109 -7.52 -12.65 -3.02
C ARG A 109 -7.54 -11.97 -1.66
N LEU A 110 -8.60 -12.23 -0.90
CA LEU A 110 -8.76 -11.75 0.46
C LEU A 110 -9.04 -12.95 1.37
N ARG A 111 -8.43 -12.93 2.56
CA ARG A 111 -8.66 -13.93 3.60
C ARG A 111 -8.69 -13.19 4.93
N GLU A 112 -9.72 -13.45 5.73
CA GLU A 112 -9.76 -12.99 7.11
C GLU A 112 -8.68 -13.70 7.94
N LEU A 113 -8.10 -12.96 8.88
CA LEU A 113 -7.03 -13.46 9.74
C LEU A 113 -7.57 -13.78 11.12
N SER A 114 -7.13 -14.91 11.66
CA SER A 114 -7.18 -15.21 13.09
C SER A 114 -5.99 -14.56 13.82
N PRO A 115 -6.05 -14.38 15.14
CA PRO A 115 -4.91 -13.88 15.91
C PRO A 115 -3.61 -14.68 15.71
N GLU A 116 -3.71 -16.00 15.51
CA GLU A 116 -2.56 -16.87 15.26
C GLU A 116 -1.94 -16.74 13.85
N ASP A 117 -2.63 -16.08 12.91
CA ASP A 117 -2.09 -15.82 11.56
C ASP A 117 -1.08 -14.67 11.51
N CYS A 118 -1.01 -13.89 12.59
CA CYS A 118 -0.18 -12.70 12.65
C CYS A 118 1.30 -13.07 12.67
N PRO A 119 2.10 -12.66 11.65
CA PRO A 119 3.52 -12.97 11.63
C PRO A 119 4.23 -12.38 12.86
N GLU A 120 5.23 -13.10 13.36
CA GLU A 120 6.17 -12.58 14.36
C GLU A 120 6.91 -11.33 13.84
#